data_AF-A0AAV5W240-F1
#
_entry.id   AF-A0AAV5W240-F1
#
_cell.length_a   1.000
_cell.length_b   1.000
_cell.length_c   1.000
_cell.angle_alpha   90.00
_cell.angle_beta   90.00
_cell.angle_gamma   90.00
#
_symmetry.space_group_name_H-M   'P 1'
#
loop_
_entity.id
_entity.type
_entity.pdbx_description
1 polymer ?
#
loop_
_entity_poly.entity_id
_entity_poly.type
_entity_poly.pdbx_seq_one_letter_code
_entity_poly.pdbx_strand_id
1 'polypeptide(L)'
;IAVYGDEADLHPGFSTFLYYLLTFIDFALMLYNNLLVALVLNIMRKSAVFHPNLINLSLLYLSHVFIHTVSRIILFLYQHGPFTIDDCGITNITDIVVILASLLRSIQQYSVCFLLSAIISMFVVFFNRRRCNNILLSDSYTLNEKYQLMENLRAFKFFLVIIIWGAVG
;
A
#
# COMPACT_ATOMS: atom_id res chain seq x y z
N ILE A 1 14.37 8.33 5.39
CA ILE A 1 15.30 7.75 4.40
C ILE A 1 16.36 7.03 5.22
N ALA A 2 16.22 5.72 5.38
CA ALA A 2 17.35 4.93 5.86
C ALA A 2 18.34 4.90 4.70
N VAL A 3 19.42 5.64 4.85
CA VAL A 3 20.63 5.42 4.06
C VAL A 3 21.08 4.03 4.46
N TYR A 4 20.81 3.04 3.60
CA TYR A 4 21.29 1.68 3.81
C TYR A 4 22.82 1.78 3.83
N GLY A 5 23.42 1.52 5.00
CA GLY A 5 24.86 1.39 5.12
C GLY A 5 25.33 0.21 4.28
N ASP A 6 26.56 0.26 3.79
CA ASP A 6 27.19 -0.82 3.06
C ASP A 6 26.98 -2.15 3.79
N GLU A 7 26.35 -3.13 3.12
CA GLU A 7 26.20 -4.49 3.67
C GLU A 7 27.56 -5.17 3.86
N ALA A 8 28.63 -4.62 3.27
CA ALA A 8 30.00 -5.04 3.55
C ALA A 8 30.35 -4.97 5.06
N ASP A 9 29.71 -4.08 5.81
CA ASP A 9 29.91 -3.92 7.26
C ASP A 9 28.86 -4.66 8.12
N LEU A 10 27.81 -5.23 7.51
CA LEU A 10 26.77 -5.99 8.22
C LEU A 10 27.17 -7.47 8.33
N HIS A 11 27.94 -7.79 9.36
CA HIS A 11 28.25 -9.19 9.66
C HIS A 11 27.06 -9.90 10.33
N PRO A 12 26.64 -11.09 9.84
CA PRO A 12 25.58 -11.86 10.48
C PRO A 12 26.01 -12.28 11.89
N GLY A 13 25.33 -11.75 12.91
CA GLY A 13 25.75 -11.91 14.29
C GLY A 13 25.72 -13.35 14.83
N PHE A 14 24.58 -14.06 14.66
CA PHE A 14 24.36 -15.35 15.33
C PHE A 14 24.60 -16.57 14.42
N SER A 15 24.18 -16.51 13.16
CA SER A 15 24.38 -17.57 12.17
C SER A 15 24.13 -17.02 10.77
N THR A 16 25.12 -17.16 9.89
CA THR A 16 25.03 -16.82 8.47
C THR A 16 23.91 -17.58 7.77
N PHE A 17 23.72 -18.86 8.10
CA PHE A 17 22.66 -19.67 7.52
C PHE A 17 21.26 -19.15 7.91
N LEU A 18 21.06 -18.83 9.18
CA LEU A 18 19.77 -18.35 9.67
C LEU A 18 19.43 -16.98 9.09
N TYR A 19 20.43 -16.11 8.91
CA TYR A 19 20.27 -14.84 8.20
C TYR A 19 19.72 -15.08 6.79
N TYR A 20 20.43 -15.84 5.94
CA TYR A 20 20.00 -16.07 4.56
C TYR A 20 18.66 -16.82 4.47
N LEU A 21 18.35 -17.73 5.40
CA LEU A 21 17.07 -18.42 5.45
C LEU A 21 15.92 -17.44 5.71
N LEU A 22 16.05 -16.57 6.72
CA LEU A 22 15.04 -15.56 7.02
C LEU A 22 14.87 -14.57 5.88
N THR A 23 15.99 -14.17 5.26
CA THR A 23 15.98 -13.26 4.11
C THR A 23 15.27 -13.88 2.90
N PHE A 24 15.48 -15.18 2.65
CA PHE A 24 14.74 -15.91 1.61
C PHE A 24 13.24 -15.98 1.90
N ILE A 25 12.85 -16.21 3.16
CA ILE A 25 11.45 -16.22 3.58
C ILE A 25 10.81 -14.84 3.35
N ASP A 26 11.48 -13.74 3.74
CA ASP A 26 10.98 -12.38 3.51
C ASP A 26 10.78 -12.10 2.02
N PHE A 27 11.74 -12.53 1.18
CA PHE A 27 11.61 -12.42 -0.28
C PHE A 27 10.42 -13.20 -0.84
N ALA A 28 10.22 -14.45 -0.40
CA ALA A 28 9.10 -15.28 -0.83
C ALA A 28 7.75 -14.66 -0.41
N LEU A 29 7.66 -14.10 0.80
CA LEU A 29 6.47 -13.39 1.27
C LEU A 29 6.21 -12.11 0.45
N MET A 30 7.26 -11.37 0.09
CA MET A 30 7.13 -10.18 -0.77
C MET A 30 6.60 -10.54 -2.18
N LEU A 31 7.08 -11.64 -2.77
CA LEU A 31 6.56 -12.13 -4.06
C LEU A 31 5.10 -12.58 -3.96
N TYR A 32 4.76 -13.32 -2.90
CA TYR A 32 3.39 -13.76 -2.65
C TYR A 32 2.43 -12.57 -2.50
N ASN A 33 2.80 -11.56 -1.70
CA ASN A 33 2.00 -10.36 -1.53
C ASN A 33 1.81 -9.59 -2.84
N ASN A 34 2.83 -9.52 -3.68
CA ASN A 34 2.73 -8.86 -4.98
C ASN A 34 1.71 -9.57 -5.90
N LEU A 35 1.77 -10.91 -5.98
CA LEU A 35 0.81 -11.72 -6.72
C LEU A 35 -0.62 -11.53 -6.21
N LEU A 36 -0.81 -11.53 -4.88
CA LEU A 36 -2.11 -11.34 -4.26
C LEU A 36 -2.68 -9.96 -4.59
N VAL A 37 -1.87 -8.89 -4.46
CA VAL A 37 -2.31 -7.53 -4.80
C VAL A 37 -2.66 -7.40 -6.29
N ALA A 38 -1.89 -8.04 -7.19
CA ALA A 38 -2.20 -8.06 -8.61
C ALA A 38 -3.55 -8.74 -8.92
N LEU A 39 -3.84 -9.87 -8.24
CA LEU A 39 -5.11 -10.56 -8.37
C LEU A 39 -6.28 -9.70 -7.85
N VAL A 40 -6.12 -9.07 -6.68
CA VAL A 40 -7.13 -8.18 -6.10
C VAL A 40 -7.40 -6.99 -7.02
N LEU A 41 -6.36 -6.38 -7.60
CA LEU A 41 -6.50 -5.30 -8.59
C LEU A 41 -7.32 -5.74 -9.80
N ASN A 42 -7.07 -6.94 -10.32
CA ASN A 42 -7.81 -7.48 -11.47
C ASN A 42 -9.29 -7.72 -11.13
N ILE A 43 -9.57 -8.27 -9.94
CA ILE A 43 -10.95 -8.47 -9.45
C ILE A 43 -11.65 -7.12 -9.28
N MET A 44 -11.00 -6.16 -8.62
CA MET A 44 -11.56 -4.83 -8.38
C MET A 44 -11.85 -4.09 -9.69
N ARG A 45 -10.97 -4.20 -10.69
CA ARG A 45 -11.18 -3.62 -12.01
C ARG A 45 -12.44 -4.17 -12.69
N LYS A 46 -12.71 -5.47 -12.56
CA LYS A 46 -13.92 -6.11 -13.10
C LYS A 46 -15.19 -5.71 -12.31
N SER A 47 -15.05 -5.46 -11.02
CA SER A 47 -16.15 -5.04 -10.15
C SER A 47 -16.55 -3.58 -10.33
N ALA A 48 -15.78 -2.76 -11.07
CA ALA A 48 -16.00 -1.31 -11.24
C ALA A 48 -17.40 -0.90 -11.73
N VAL A 49 -18.13 -1.85 -12.31
CA VAL A 49 -19.52 -1.69 -12.79
C VAL A 49 -20.50 -1.37 -11.64
N PHE A 50 -20.22 -1.81 -10.40
CA PHE A 50 -21.17 -1.67 -9.30
C PHE A 50 -21.10 -0.32 -8.59
N HIS A 51 -19.90 0.21 -8.33
CA HIS A 51 -19.70 1.49 -7.63
C HIS A 51 -18.44 2.21 -8.15
N PRO A 52 -18.56 3.01 -9.23
CA PRO A 52 -17.40 3.51 -9.97
C PRO A 52 -16.48 4.39 -9.10
N ASN A 53 -17.02 5.27 -8.27
CA ASN A 53 -16.21 6.17 -7.44
C ASN A 53 -15.44 5.44 -6.34
N LEU A 54 -16.10 4.50 -5.65
CA LEU A 54 -15.43 3.69 -4.62
C LEU A 54 -14.35 2.81 -5.23
N ILE A 55 -14.65 2.18 -6.36
CA ILE A 55 -13.71 1.27 -6.98
C ILE A 55 -12.53 2.04 -7.57
N ASN A 56 -12.73 3.25 -8.10
CA ASN A 56 -11.62 4.11 -8.50
C ASN A 56 -10.71 4.47 -7.31
N LEU A 57 -11.28 4.78 -6.14
CA LEU A 57 -10.50 5.07 -4.93
C LEU A 57 -9.77 3.81 -4.41
N SER A 58 -10.41 2.64 -4.49
CA SER A 58 -9.80 1.36 -4.12
C SER A 58 -8.68 0.95 -5.08
N LEU A 59 -8.88 1.16 -6.38
CA LEU A 59 -7.89 0.90 -7.42
C LEU A 59 -6.68 1.83 -7.27
N LEU A 60 -6.91 3.10 -6.92
CA LEU A 60 -5.84 4.03 -6.59
C LEU A 60 -5.06 3.52 -5.38
N TYR A 61 -5.74 3.11 -4.30
CA TYR A 61 -5.06 2.56 -3.12
C TYR A 61 -4.23 1.31 -3.44
N LEU A 62 -4.85 0.32 -4.09
CA LEU A 62 -4.21 -0.95 -4.40
C LEU A 62 -3.07 -0.80 -5.42
N SER A 63 -3.15 0.16 -6.35
CA SER A 63 -2.04 0.45 -7.26
C SER A 63 -0.85 1.05 -6.52
N HIS A 64 -1.09 1.91 -5.52
CA HIS A 64 -0.03 2.38 -4.62
C HIS A 64 0.59 1.22 -3.82
N VAL A 65 -0.20 0.29 -3.28
CA VAL A 65 0.35 -0.89 -2.57
C VAL A 65 1.16 -1.77 -3.53
N PHE A 66 0.67 -2.00 -4.75
CA PHE A 66 1.37 -2.79 -5.76
C PHE A 66 2.74 -2.21 -6.11
N ILE A 67 2.79 -0.92 -6.47
CA ILE A 67 4.04 -0.23 -6.80
C ILE A 67 5.03 -0.32 -5.60
N HIS A 68 4.53 -0.39 -4.36
CA HIS A 68 5.36 -0.39 -3.15
C HIS A 68 6.00 -1.76 -2.94
N THR A 69 5.24 -2.82 -3.15
CA THR A 69 5.78 -4.18 -3.12
C THR A 69 6.83 -4.39 -4.22
N VAL A 70 6.59 -3.85 -5.42
CA VAL A 70 7.57 -3.89 -6.52
C VAL A 70 8.84 -3.11 -6.17
N SER A 71 8.73 -1.88 -5.64
CA SER A 71 9.90 -1.08 -5.28
C SER A 71 10.72 -1.72 -4.15
N ARG A 72 10.08 -2.38 -3.17
CA ARG A 72 10.78 -3.18 -2.15
C ARG A 72 11.53 -4.36 -2.74
N ILE A 73 10.95 -5.09 -3.68
CA ILE A 73 11.61 -6.22 -4.35
C ILE A 73 12.86 -5.73 -5.09
N ILE A 74 12.78 -4.61 -5.81
CA ILE A 74 13.93 -4.02 -6.52
C ILE A 74 15.05 -3.64 -5.54
N LEU A 75 14.71 -2.99 -4.42
CA LEU A 75 15.69 -2.60 -3.41
C LEU A 75 16.31 -3.80 -2.69
N PHE A 76 15.52 -4.84 -2.46
CA PHE A 76 15.99 -6.10 -1.88
C PHE A 76 17.01 -6.79 -2.79
N LEU A 77 16.73 -6.84 -4.09
CA LEU A 77 17.66 -7.36 -5.10
C LEU A 77 18.91 -6.50 -5.21
N TYR A 78 18.80 -5.19 -5.03
CA TYR A 78 19.97 -4.32 -4.98
C TYR A 78 20.88 -4.65 -3.78
N GLN A 79 20.30 -4.80 -2.60
CA GLN A 79 21.03 -5.10 -1.37
C GLN A 79 21.83 -6.40 -1.43
N HIS A 80 21.27 -7.44 -2.02
CA HIS A 80 21.90 -8.77 -2.04
C HIS A 80 22.93 -8.98 -3.16
N GLY A 81 23.25 -7.93 -3.92
CA GLY A 81 24.29 -7.97 -4.94
C GLY A 81 23.96 -8.44 -6.36
N PRO A 82 22.76 -8.92 -6.77
CA PRO A 82 22.49 -9.11 -8.20
C PRO A 82 22.42 -7.80 -8.98
N PHE A 83 22.20 -6.66 -8.32
CA PHE A 83 22.44 -5.33 -8.90
C PHE A 83 23.58 -4.66 -8.14
N THR A 84 24.75 -4.59 -8.76
CA THR A 84 25.88 -3.80 -8.26
C THR A 84 25.84 -2.41 -8.89
N ILE A 85 25.96 -1.37 -8.07
CA ILE A 85 26.26 -0.02 -8.58
C ILE A 85 27.76 -0.01 -8.85
N ASP A 86 28.15 0.18 -10.10
CA ASP A 86 29.56 0.41 -10.43
C ASP A 86 29.93 1.83 -10.04
N ASP A 87 31.10 2.01 -9.44
CA ASP A 87 31.65 3.32 -9.05
C ASP A 87 31.92 4.26 -10.24
N CYS A 88 31.69 3.80 -11.47
CA CYS A 88 32.01 4.50 -12.72
C CYS A 88 30.90 5.47 -13.21
N GLY A 89 29.98 5.87 -12.33
CA GLY A 89 28.99 6.92 -12.55
C GLY A 89 27.59 6.43 -12.95
N ILE A 90 26.61 7.36 -12.95
CA ILE A 90 25.16 7.11 -13.18
C ILE A 90 24.84 6.79 -14.66
N THR A 91 25.65 5.97 -15.33
CA THR A 91 25.44 5.57 -16.72
C THR A 91 24.72 4.23 -16.84
N ASN A 92 24.73 3.43 -15.77
CA ASN A 92 24.08 2.13 -15.74
C ASN A 92 22.57 2.22 -15.49
N ILE A 93 21.82 1.44 -16.27
CA ILE A 93 20.34 1.35 -16.18
C ILE A 93 19.90 0.87 -14.79
N THR A 94 20.71 0.01 -14.15
CA THR A 94 20.49 -0.51 -12.79
C THR A 94 20.40 0.61 -11.76
N ASP A 95 21.28 1.60 -11.84
CA ASP A 95 21.38 2.69 -10.88
C ASP A 95 20.16 3.61 -10.97
N ILE A 96 19.73 3.90 -12.22
CA ILE A 96 18.51 4.66 -12.49
C ILE A 96 17.29 3.94 -11.92
N VAL A 97 17.21 2.61 -12.10
CA VAL A 97 16.09 1.79 -11.58
C VAL A 97 16.06 1.80 -10.05
N VAL A 98 17.22 1.71 -9.38
CA VAL A 98 17.32 1.74 -7.91
C VAL A 98 16.95 3.13 -7.36
N ILE A 99 17.39 4.21 -8.00
CA ILE A 99 17.04 5.59 -7.63
C ILE A 99 15.53 5.81 -7.80
N LEU A 100 14.95 5.37 -8.93
CA LEU A 100 13.50 5.44 -9.16
C LEU A 100 12.72 4.63 -8.14
N ALA A 101 13.15 3.41 -7.82
CA ALA A 101 12.52 2.58 -6.78
C ALA A 101 12.55 3.26 -5.41
N SER A 102 13.66 3.91 -5.06
CA SER A 102 13.81 4.68 -3.81
C SER A 102 12.89 5.90 -3.76
N LEU A 103 12.78 6.65 -4.86
CA LEU A 103 11.87 7.79 -4.97
C LEU A 103 10.40 7.35 -4.89
N LEU A 104 10.02 6.30 -5.63
CA LEU A 104 8.68 5.72 -5.59
C LEU A 104 8.30 5.29 -4.18
N ARG A 105 9.23 4.66 -3.45
CA ARG A 105 9.03 4.27 -2.06
C ARG A 105 8.79 5.47 -1.15
N SER A 106 9.56 6.55 -1.33
CA SER A 106 9.38 7.78 -0.56
C SER A 106 8.00 8.40 -0.79
N ILE A 107 7.59 8.51 -2.06
CA ILE A 107 6.25 9.00 -2.44
C ILE A 107 5.15 8.15 -1.83
N GLN A 108 5.32 6.82 -1.81
CA GLN A 108 4.36 5.91 -1.21
C GLN A 108 4.25 6.03 0.30
N GLN A 109 5.35 6.28 0.99
CA GLN A 109 5.30 6.53 2.42
C GLN A 109 4.43 7.76 2.72
N TYR A 110 4.50 8.81 1.88
CA TYR A 110 3.57 9.94 1.95
C TYR A 110 2.13 9.55 1.63
N SER A 111 1.89 8.69 0.62
CA SER A 111 0.55 8.19 0.28
C SER A 111 -0.09 7.41 1.44
N VAL A 112 0.67 6.53 2.11
CA VAL A 112 0.19 5.76 3.26
C VAL A 112 -0.14 6.67 4.45
N CYS A 113 0.67 7.69 4.72
CA CYS A 113 0.34 8.70 5.73
C CYS A 113 -0.97 9.45 5.41
N PHE A 114 -1.22 9.75 4.14
CA PHE A 114 -2.48 10.33 3.67
C PHE A 114 -3.67 9.37 3.77
N LEU A 115 -3.45 8.08 3.57
CA LEU A 115 -4.49 7.07 3.77
C LEU A 115 -4.78 6.82 5.24
N LEU A 116 -3.77 6.84 6.11
CA LEU A 116 -3.97 6.78 7.55
C LEU A 116 -4.79 7.97 8.04
N SER A 117 -4.52 9.18 7.56
CA SER A 117 -5.32 10.36 7.90
C SER A 117 -6.73 10.30 7.33
N ALA A 118 -6.93 9.71 6.15
CA ALA A 118 -8.25 9.41 5.60
C ALA A 118 -9.00 8.34 6.43
N ILE A 119 -8.30 7.31 6.92
CA ILE A 119 -8.85 6.28 7.81
C ILE A 119 -9.25 6.87 9.16
N ILE A 120 -8.42 7.73 9.73
CA ILE A 120 -8.73 8.45 10.97
C ILE A 120 -9.95 9.36 10.74
N SER A 121 -9.99 10.08 9.62
CA SER A 121 -11.14 10.90 9.26
C SER A 121 -12.42 10.07 9.09
N MET A 122 -12.32 8.90 8.44
CA MET A 122 -13.40 7.94 8.34
C MET A 122 -13.85 7.40 9.69
N PHE A 123 -12.91 7.05 10.56
CA PHE A 123 -13.19 6.56 11.90
C PHE A 123 -13.90 7.63 12.73
N VAL A 124 -13.49 8.90 12.60
CA VAL A 124 -14.16 10.05 13.18
C VAL A 124 -15.58 10.20 12.63
N VAL A 125 -15.79 10.06 11.32
CA VAL A 125 -17.14 10.06 10.70
C VAL A 125 -17.99 8.90 11.22
N PHE A 126 -17.37 7.74 11.42
CA PHE A 126 -18.05 6.54 11.91
C PHE A 126 -18.37 6.60 13.41
N PHE A 127 -17.52 7.22 14.22
CA PHE A 127 -17.85 7.56 15.61
C PHE A 127 -18.98 8.60 15.66
N ASN A 128 -18.97 9.52 14.70
CA ASN A 128 -20.06 10.44 14.45
C ASN A 128 -21.27 9.79 13.74
N ARG A 129 -21.36 8.46 13.66
CA ARG A 129 -22.53 7.75 13.10
C ARG A 129 -23.83 8.12 13.80
N ARG A 130 -23.80 8.49 15.09
CA ARG A 130 -24.96 9.09 15.78
C ARG A 130 -25.43 10.37 15.10
N ARG A 131 -24.50 11.22 14.68
CA ARG A 131 -24.78 12.45 13.93
C ARG A 131 -25.29 12.15 12.51
N CYS A 132 -24.74 11.14 11.83
CA CYS A 132 -25.28 10.69 10.54
C CYS A 132 -26.71 10.15 10.65
N ASN A 133 -27.03 9.40 11.71
CA ASN A 133 -28.41 8.95 11.95
C ASN A 133 -29.35 10.13 12.17
N ASN A 134 -28.91 11.17 12.90
CA ASN A 134 -29.71 12.39 13.06
C ASN A 134 -29.93 13.14 11.72
N ILE A 135 -28.93 13.14 10.83
CA ILE A 135 -29.05 13.72 9.47
C ILE A 135 -30.03 12.92 8.61
N LEU A 136 -30.00 11.59 8.67
CA LEU A 136 -30.92 10.72 7.94
C LEU A 136 -32.39 10.93 8.36
N LEU A 137 -32.62 11.20 9.64
CA LEU A 137 -33.94 11.46 10.21
C LEU A 137 -34.43 12.90 10.02
N SER A 138 -33.55 13.83 9.62
CA SER A 138 -33.94 15.21 9.38
C SER A 138 -34.60 15.37 8.00
N ASP A 139 -35.73 16.08 7.94
CA ASP A 139 -36.40 16.44 6.69
C ASP A 139 -35.68 17.55 5.91
N SER A 140 -34.64 18.15 6.49
CA SER A 140 -33.88 19.23 5.85
C SER A 140 -33.00 18.78 4.68
N TYR A 141 -32.83 17.47 4.46
CA TYR A 141 -31.94 16.92 3.43
C TYR A 141 -32.72 16.19 2.33
N THR A 142 -32.25 16.33 1.10
CA THR A 142 -32.87 15.68 -0.06
C THR A 142 -32.64 14.17 -0.06
N LEU A 143 -33.54 13.42 -0.69
CA LEU A 143 -33.45 11.96 -0.77
C LEU A 143 -32.15 11.49 -1.46
N ASN A 144 -31.67 12.26 -2.43
CA ASN A 144 -30.43 11.98 -3.15
C ASN A 144 -29.20 12.12 -2.23
N GLU A 145 -29.14 13.17 -1.40
CA GLU A 145 -28.06 13.36 -0.43
C GLU A 145 -28.05 12.26 0.63
N LYS A 146 -29.23 11.86 1.12
CA LYS A 146 -29.37 10.75 2.06
C LYS A 146 -28.89 9.43 1.46
N TYR A 147 -29.21 9.18 0.19
CA TYR A 147 -28.79 7.98 -0.53
C TYR A 147 -27.27 7.95 -0.73
N GLN A 148 -26.68 9.05 -1.21
CA GLN A 148 -25.22 9.16 -1.37
C GLN A 148 -24.48 9.01 -0.04
N LEU A 149 -25.01 9.61 1.04
CA LEU A 149 -24.41 9.48 2.37
C LEU A 149 -24.44 8.01 2.84
N MET A 150 -25.55 7.30 2.64
CA MET A 150 -25.67 5.88 2.97
C MET A 150 -24.73 4.99 2.16
N GLU A 151 -24.61 5.28 0.87
CA GLU A 151 -23.74 4.55 -0.05
C GLU A 151 -22.27 4.77 0.32
N ASN A 152 -21.88 6.02 0.60
CA ASN A 152 -20.55 6.37 1.13
C ASN A 152 -20.27 5.68 2.47
N LEU A 153 -21.25 5.56 3.36
CA LEU A 153 -21.08 4.89 4.65
C LEU A 153 -20.91 3.36 4.48
N ARG A 154 -21.59 2.75 3.51
CA ARG A 154 -21.42 1.33 3.15
C ARG A 154 -20.05 1.08 2.52
N ALA A 155 -19.66 1.95 1.61
CA ALA A 155 -18.36 2.05 0.99
C ALA A 155 -17.21 2.09 2.01
N PHE A 156 -17.32 2.97 2.99
CA PHE A 156 -16.36 3.14 4.07
C PHE A 156 -16.22 1.91 4.97
N LYS A 157 -17.32 1.20 5.26
CA LYS A 157 -17.26 -0.09 5.96
C LYS A 157 -16.48 -1.14 5.18
N PHE A 158 -16.65 -1.19 3.86
CA PHE A 158 -15.94 -2.14 3.00
C PHE A 158 -14.44 -1.88 3.00
N PHE A 159 -14.02 -0.61 2.90
CA PHE A 159 -12.61 -0.23 3.04
C PHE A 159 -12.01 -0.63 4.38
N LEU A 160 -12.73 -0.40 5.48
CA LEU A 160 -12.26 -0.79 6.81
C LEU A 160 -12.00 -2.30 6.92
N VAL A 161 -12.86 -3.13 6.31
CA VAL A 161 -12.66 -4.58 6.25
C VAL A 161 -11.40 -4.93 5.46
N ILE A 162 -11.19 -4.34 4.28
CA ILE A 162 -9.99 -4.57 3.47
C ILE A 162 -8.72 -4.19 4.24
N ILE A 163 -8.74 -3.04 4.94
CA ILE A 163 -7.59 -2.55 5.70
C ILE A 163 -7.28 -3.45 6.88
N ILE A 164 -8.29 -3.88 7.65
CA ILE A 164 -8.08 -4.80 8.77
C ILE A 164 -7.49 -6.12 8.26
N TRP A 165 -8.02 -6.65 7.16
CA TRP A 165 -7.47 -7.86 6.54
C TRP A 165 -6.04 -7.68 6.04
N GLY A 166 -5.73 -6.53 5.44
CA GLY A 166 -4.37 -6.19 4.99
C GLY A 166 -3.39 -5.84 6.11
N ALA A 167 -3.87 -5.60 7.34
CA ALA A 167 -3.02 -5.36 8.51
C ALA A 167 -2.77 -6.65 9.33
N VAL A 168 -3.62 -7.66 9.17
CA VAL A 168 -3.52 -8.95 9.88
C VAL A 168 -2.74 -10.00 9.07
N GLY A 169 -2.73 -9.88 7.73
CA GLY A 169 -1.91 -10.71 6.84
C GLY A 169 -0.58 -10.04 6.50
#